data_AF-A0A8X6JNR6-F1
#
_entry.id   AF-A0A8X6JNR6-F1
#
_cell.length_a   1.000
_cell.length_b   1.000
_cell.length_c   1.000
_cell.angle_alpha   90.00
_cell.angle_beta   90.00
_cell.angle_gamma   90.00
#
_symmetry.space_group_name_H-M   'P 1'
#
loop_
_entity.id
_entity.type
_entity.pdbx_description
1 polymer ?
#
loop_
_entity_poly.entity_id
_entity_poly.type
_entity_poly.pdbx_seq_one_letter_code
_entity_poly.pdbx_strand_id
1 'polypeptide(L)'
;MQIIFLTKYGFLKEIMLKYKTHAAKILRALEDLYAWLPLATIIDGKVFVVHGGVSNKTNLKDIAAIDRHKFLTVLRPPVSEGQLAYEPVEWKQIVDLLWSDPRPQPGCSHNNYRGGGCFFGPEVTESFLESHQLQLLIRSHQCKIDGYEYAHNDKDQSLNSPNYLKSRHHYEENLDQTTKCYS
;
A
#
# COMPACT_ATOMS: atom_id res chain seq x y z
N MET A 1 2.98 1.44 -2.17
CA MET A 1 4.28 2.14 -2.07
C MET A 1 5.20 2.05 -3.32
N GLN A 2 5.30 0.93 -4.07
CA GLN A 2 6.37 0.74 -5.08
C GLN A 2 6.09 1.14 -6.56
N ILE A 3 4.85 1.19 -7.07
CA ILE A 3 4.59 1.64 -8.47
C ILE A 3 4.64 3.16 -8.59
N ILE A 4 3.84 3.86 -7.79
CA ILE A 4 3.54 5.27 -8.08
C ILE A 4 4.65 6.19 -7.53
N PHE A 5 5.39 5.76 -6.49
CA PHE A 5 6.34 6.65 -5.81
C PHE A 5 7.65 6.89 -6.55
N LEU A 6 8.18 5.88 -7.24
CA LEU A 6 9.48 6.01 -7.89
C LEU A 6 9.39 6.94 -9.11
N THR A 7 8.40 6.79 -9.97
CA THR A 7 8.31 7.54 -11.23
C THR A 7 7.43 8.79 -11.17
N LYS A 8 6.36 8.80 -10.35
CA LYS A 8 5.40 9.92 -10.31
C LYS A 8 5.70 10.98 -9.25
N TYR A 9 6.37 10.62 -8.15
CA TYR A 9 6.55 11.51 -6.98
C TYR A 9 7.98 12.00 -6.76
N GLY A 10 8.79 12.02 -7.82
CA GLY A 10 10.06 12.76 -7.84
C GLY A 10 11.26 12.06 -7.20
N PHE A 11 11.10 10.95 -6.48
CA PHE A 11 12.25 10.24 -5.88
C PHE A 11 13.26 9.75 -6.92
N LEU A 12 12.81 9.18 -8.05
CA LEU A 12 13.71 8.82 -9.16
C LEU A 12 14.41 10.06 -9.71
N LYS A 13 13.67 11.17 -9.91
CA LYS A 13 14.23 12.43 -10.40
C LYS A 13 15.28 12.98 -9.42
N GLU A 14 15.00 12.91 -8.12
CA GLU A 14 15.91 13.34 -7.06
C GLU A 14 17.19 12.50 -7.05
N ILE A 15 17.08 11.18 -7.13
CA ILE A 15 18.25 10.29 -7.19
C ILE A 15 19.08 10.60 -8.43
N MET A 16 18.44 10.73 -9.60
CA MET A 16 19.12 11.04 -10.85
C MET A 16 19.83 12.41 -10.79
N LEU A 17 19.19 13.42 -10.19
CA LEU A 17 19.77 14.76 -10.06
C LEU A 17 20.92 14.81 -9.05
N LYS A 18 20.76 14.19 -7.87
CA LYS A 18 21.74 14.26 -6.78
C LYS A 18 22.94 13.35 -6.99
N TYR A 19 22.73 12.13 -7.49
CA TYR A 19 23.77 11.10 -7.55
C TYR A 19 24.28 10.81 -8.96
N LYS A 20 23.67 11.39 -10.01
CA LYS A 20 24.15 11.39 -11.41
C LYS A 20 24.64 10.00 -11.88
N THR A 21 25.94 9.81 -12.05
CA THR A 21 26.56 8.56 -12.53
C THR A 21 26.37 7.37 -11.58
N HIS A 22 26.12 7.61 -10.29
CA HIS A 22 25.86 6.57 -9.30
C HIS A 22 24.36 6.23 -9.16
N ALA A 23 23.46 7.04 -9.73
CA ALA A 23 22.02 6.86 -9.61
C ALA A 23 21.56 5.45 -10.01
N ALA A 24 22.06 4.93 -11.13
CA ALA A 24 21.70 3.59 -11.60
C ALA A 24 22.18 2.43 -10.69
N LYS A 25 23.26 2.63 -9.92
CA LYS A 25 23.71 1.63 -8.93
C LYS A 25 22.85 1.72 -7.67
N ILE A 26 22.52 2.93 -7.24
CA ILE A 26 21.65 3.18 -6.08
C ILE A 26 20.24 2.63 -6.34
N LEU A 27 19.66 2.88 -7.51
CA LEU A 27 18.33 2.38 -7.87
C LEU A 27 18.29 0.85 -7.83
N ARG A 28 19.29 0.17 -8.38
CA ARG A 28 19.40 -1.30 -8.29
C ARG A 28 19.50 -1.80 -6.85
N ALA A 29 20.33 -1.15 -6.03
CA ALA A 29 20.43 -1.51 -4.62
C ALA A 29 19.11 -1.27 -3.85
N LEU A 30 18.36 -0.23 -4.21
CA LEU A 30 17.04 0.05 -3.64
C LEU A 30 15.99 -0.97 -4.09
N GLU A 31 16.01 -1.37 -5.37
CA GLU A 31 15.16 -2.45 -5.90
C GLU A 31 15.37 -3.75 -5.11
N ASP A 32 16.63 -4.13 -4.90
CA ASP A 32 16.98 -5.30 -4.08
C ASP A 32 16.49 -5.12 -2.64
N LEU A 33 16.80 -3.98 -1.99
CA LEU A 33 16.38 -3.68 -0.61
C LEU A 33 14.86 -3.77 -0.43
N TYR A 34 14.10 -3.28 -1.40
CA TYR A 34 12.64 -3.25 -1.35
C TYR A 34 11.99 -4.64 -1.43
N ALA A 35 12.68 -5.62 -2.02
CA ALA A 35 12.26 -7.01 -1.98
C ALA A 35 12.39 -7.62 -0.56
N TRP A 36 13.31 -7.11 0.27
CA TRP A 36 13.51 -7.58 1.65
C TRP A 36 12.52 -7.01 2.66
N LEU A 37 11.84 -5.90 2.37
CA LEU A 37 10.87 -5.33 3.32
C LEU A 37 9.65 -6.23 3.46
N PRO A 38 9.15 -6.55 4.67
CA PRO A 38 7.93 -7.34 4.84
C PRO A 38 6.69 -6.63 4.25
N LEU A 39 5.73 -7.40 3.72
CA LEU A 39 4.47 -6.85 3.18
C LEU A 39 3.48 -6.47 4.30
N ALA A 40 3.47 -7.28 5.35
CA ALA A 40 2.59 -7.15 6.49
C ALA A 40 3.25 -7.78 7.72
N THR A 41 2.73 -7.50 8.89
CA THR A 41 3.22 -8.04 10.16
C THR A 41 2.05 -8.32 11.08
N ILE A 42 2.15 -9.37 11.89
CA ILE A 42 1.18 -9.68 12.94
C ILE A 42 1.84 -9.44 14.28
N ILE A 43 1.25 -8.56 15.10
CA ILE A 43 1.70 -8.25 16.45
C ILE A 43 0.84 -9.04 17.44
N ASP A 44 1.50 -9.75 18.36
CA ASP A 44 0.90 -10.56 19.43
C ASP A 44 -0.15 -11.59 18.95
N GLY A 45 -0.10 -11.98 17.68
CA GLY A 45 -1.11 -12.86 17.08
C GLY A 45 -2.51 -12.23 16.98
N LYS A 46 -2.64 -10.92 17.18
CA LYS A 46 -3.93 -10.22 17.28
C LYS A 46 -4.07 -9.02 16.34
N VAL A 47 -2.99 -8.32 16.06
CA VAL A 47 -3.05 -7.08 15.26
C VAL A 47 -2.35 -7.30 13.94
N PHE A 48 -3.07 -7.12 12.83
CA PHE A 48 -2.49 -7.21 11.49
C PHE A 48 -2.14 -5.80 11.00
N VAL A 49 -0.86 -5.59 10.72
CA VAL A 49 -0.30 -4.31 10.27
C VAL A 49 0.08 -4.43 8.80
N VAL A 50 -0.43 -3.51 7.98
CA VAL A 50 -0.17 -3.46 6.53
C VAL A 50 -0.06 -2.01 6.05
N HIS A 51 0.50 -1.78 4.86
CA HIS A 51 0.57 -0.41 4.32
C HIS A 51 -0.80 0.11 3.84
N GLY A 52 -1.41 -0.59 2.88
CA GLY A 52 -2.70 -0.26 2.28
C GLY A 52 -3.83 -0.92 3.06
N GLY A 53 -4.29 -2.09 2.65
CA GLY A 53 -5.39 -2.74 3.34
C GLY A 53 -5.58 -4.16 2.86
N VAL A 54 -6.82 -4.63 2.88
CA VAL A 54 -7.17 -6.00 2.48
C VAL A 54 -8.18 -5.99 1.33
N SER A 55 -8.55 -7.18 0.88
CA SER A 55 -9.65 -7.43 -0.04
C SER A 55 -10.42 -8.67 0.41
N ASN A 56 -11.58 -8.91 -0.20
CA ASN A 56 -12.36 -10.12 0.03
C ASN A 56 -11.68 -11.42 -0.45
N LYS A 57 -10.46 -11.33 -1.00
CA LYS A 57 -9.64 -12.46 -1.42
C LYS A 57 -8.32 -12.54 -0.67
N THR A 58 -8.07 -11.66 0.31
CA THR A 58 -6.82 -11.65 1.06
C THR A 58 -6.66 -12.92 1.89
N ASN A 59 -5.51 -13.59 1.74
CA ASN A 59 -5.22 -14.86 2.41
C ASN A 59 -3.80 -14.86 2.98
N LEU A 60 -3.68 -15.02 4.31
CA LEU A 60 -2.38 -14.95 4.99
C LEU A 60 -1.43 -16.11 4.64
N LYS A 61 -1.95 -17.29 4.30
CA LYS A 61 -1.12 -18.44 3.88
C LYS A 61 -0.48 -18.17 2.53
N ASP A 62 -1.27 -17.64 1.61
CA ASP A 62 -0.79 -17.27 0.28
C ASP A 62 0.27 -16.17 0.42
N ILE A 63 -0.02 -15.12 1.22
CA ILE A 63 0.91 -14.02 1.47
C ILE A 63 2.24 -14.51 2.06
N ALA A 64 2.20 -15.44 3.02
CA ALA A 64 3.40 -16.00 3.63
C ALA A 64 4.24 -16.85 2.67
N ALA A 65 3.64 -17.42 1.63
CA ALA A 65 4.31 -18.25 0.63
C ALA A 65 4.90 -17.42 -0.54
N ILE A 66 4.56 -16.14 -0.66
CA ILE A 66 5.06 -15.28 -1.74
C ILE A 66 6.57 -15.09 -1.62
N ASP A 67 7.29 -15.54 -2.64
CA ASP A 67 8.69 -15.17 -2.83
C ASP A 67 8.78 -13.72 -3.33
N ARG A 68 9.22 -12.84 -2.43
CA ARG A 68 9.30 -11.39 -2.67
C ARG A 68 10.38 -10.99 -3.68
N HIS A 69 11.40 -11.82 -3.89
CA HIS A 69 12.48 -11.52 -4.83
C HIS A 69 12.05 -11.64 -6.30
N LYS A 70 10.94 -12.33 -6.58
CA LYS A 70 10.31 -12.35 -7.90
C LYS A 70 9.79 -10.98 -8.32
N PHE A 71 9.46 -10.12 -7.36
CA PHE A 71 8.83 -8.82 -7.58
C PHE A 71 9.83 -7.68 -7.36
N LEU A 72 10.91 -7.66 -8.15
CA LEU A 72 11.97 -6.64 -8.10
C LEU A 72 11.43 -5.21 -8.17
N THR A 73 10.34 -5.01 -8.90
CA THR A 73 9.57 -3.77 -8.84
C THR A 73 8.09 -4.11 -8.96
N VAL A 74 7.24 -3.33 -8.30
CA VAL A 74 5.80 -3.37 -8.61
C VAL A 74 5.53 -2.61 -9.93
N LEU A 75 6.51 -1.83 -10.43
CA LEU A 75 6.45 -1.05 -11.68
C LEU A 75 6.39 -1.91 -12.95
N ARG A 76 6.98 -3.09 -12.91
CA ARG A 76 6.91 -4.07 -13.99
C ARG A 76 6.63 -5.42 -13.36
N PRO A 77 5.42 -5.94 -13.53
CA PRO A 77 5.21 -7.35 -13.32
C PRO A 77 6.25 -8.11 -14.15
N PRO A 78 7.00 -9.07 -13.59
CA PRO A 78 8.09 -9.69 -14.32
C PRO A 78 7.49 -10.36 -15.56
N VAL A 79 8.00 -10.01 -16.75
CA VAL A 79 7.58 -10.60 -18.02
C VAL A 79 8.72 -11.49 -18.48
N SER A 80 8.46 -12.79 -18.60
CA SER A 80 9.39 -13.76 -19.21
C SER A 80 8.75 -14.24 -20.50
N GLU A 81 9.45 -14.07 -21.63
CA GLU A 81 9.03 -14.60 -22.94
C GLU A 81 7.59 -14.23 -23.36
N GLY A 82 7.13 -13.03 -23.03
CA GLY A 82 5.78 -12.56 -23.39
C GLY A 82 4.64 -13.09 -22.52
N GLN A 83 4.95 -13.85 -21.47
CA GLN A 83 4.02 -14.28 -20.42
C GLN A 83 4.39 -13.65 -19.08
N LEU A 84 3.39 -13.49 -18.21
CA LEU A 84 3.59 -13.01 -16.84
C LEU A 84 4.40 -14.07 -16.08
N ALA A 85 5.58 -13.72 -15.57
CA ALA A 85 6.47 -14.61 -14.82
C ALA A 85 6.04 -14.78 -13.35
N TYR A 86 4.75 -14.61 -13.06
CA TYR A 86 4.15 -14.66 -11.73
C TYR A 86 2.69 -15.10 -11.85
N GLU A 87 2.18 -15.71 -10.80
CA GLU A 87 0.76 -16.06 -10.75
C GLU A 87 -0.08 -14.78 -10.55
N PRO A 88 -1.10 -14.53 -11.38
CA PRO A 88 -1.96 -13.34 -11.26
C PRO A 88 -2.52 -13.14 -9.85
N VAL A 89 -2.68 -14.24 -9.10
CA VAL A 89 -3.14 -14.24 -7.71
C VAL A 89 -2.09 -13.68 -6.75
N GLU A 90 -0.82 -14.08 -6.84
CA GLU A 90 0.26 -13.59 -5.96
C GLU A 90 0.43 -12.09 -6.10
N TRP A 91 0.49 -11.60 -7.34
CA TRP A 91 0.59 -10.17 -7.61
C TRP A 91 -0.60 -9.40 -7.07
N LYS A 92 -1.80 -9.96 -7.23
CA LYS A 92 -3.02 -9.32 -6.73
C LYS A 92 -2.95 -9.17 -5.20
N GLN A 93 -2.47 -10.18 -4.47
CA GLN A 93 -2.27 -10.08 -3.01
C GLN A 93 -1.35 -8.90 -2.68
N ILE A 94 -0.18 -8.81 -3.33
CA ILE A 94 0.79 -7.71 -3.11
C ILE A 94 0.14 -6.34 -3.39
N VAL A 95 -0.57 -6.22 -4.52
CA VAL A 95 -1.22 -4.97 -4.91
C VAL A 95 -2.31 -4.57 -3.93
N ASP A 96 -3.16 -5.50 -3.50
CA ASP A 96 -4.21 -5.25 -2.51
C ASP A 96 -3.58 -4.78 -1.18
N LEU A 97 -2.57 -5.49 -0.66
CA LEU A 97 -1.88 -5.10 0.57
C LEU A 97 -1.25 -3.70 0.49
N LEU A 98 -0.79 -3.28 -0.68
CA LEU A 98 -0.10 -2.00 -0.85
C LEU A 98 -0.99 -0.84 -1.28
N TRP A 99 -2.18 -1.08 -1.83
CA TRP A 99 -3.00 -0.07 -2.51
C TRP A 99 -4.51 -0.14 -2.25
N SER A 100 -4.98 -1.09 -1.44
CA SER A 100 -6.37 -1.07 -1.00
C SER A 100 -6.65 0.12 -0.05
N ASP A 101 -7.88 0.62 -0.08
CA ASP A 101 -8.37 1.74 0.76
C ASP A 101 -9.72 1.38 1.40
N PRO A 102 -9.95 1.71 2.69
CA PRO A 102 -11.22 1.45 3.33
C PRO A 102 -12.31 2.37 2.79
N ARG A 103 -13.57 1.92 2.89
CA ARG A 103 -14.77 2.73 2.61
C ARG A 103 -15.89 2.40 3.57
N PRO A 104 -16.75 3.36 3.90
CA PRO A 104 -17.89 3.10 4.77
C PRO A 104 -18.96 2.22 4.09
N GLN A 105 -19.01 2.19 2.75
CA GLN A 105 -19.96 1.34 2.03
C GLN A 105 -19.51 -0.12 2.04
N PRO A 106 -20.46 -1.07 2.14
CA PRO A 106 -20.13 -2.48 2.03
C PRO A 106 -19.64 -2.83 0.62
N GLY A 107 -18.86 -3.90 0.56
CA GLY A 107 -18.36 -4.56 -0.64
C GLY A 107 -16.84 -4.50 -0.77
N CYS A 108 -16.33 -5.21 -1.78
CA CYS A 108 -14.97 -5.03 -2.29
C CYS A 108 -15.06 -4.73 -3.80
N SER A 109 -14.59 -3.56 -4.21
CA SER A 109 -14.57 -3.12 -5.62
C SER A 109 -13.20 -2.61 -6.04
N HIS A 110 -12.91 -2.58 -7.34
CA HIS A 110 -11.60 -2.13 -7.82
C HIS A 110 -11.29 -0.69 -7.39
N ASN A 111 -10.07 -0.46 -6.90
CA ASN A 111 -9.61 0.87 -6.53
C ASN A 111 -9.19 1.70 -7.77
N ASN A 112 -10.19 2.24 -8.46
CA ASN A 112 -10.00 3.09 -9.64
C ASN A 112 -9.18 4.36 -9.35
N TYR A 113 -9.21 4.85 -8.11
CA TYR A 113 -8.49 6.07 -7.73
C TYR A 113 -6.97 5.83 -7.71
N ARG A 114 -6.55 4.62 -7.31
CA ARG A 114 -5.14 4.20 -7.26
C ARG A 114 -4.66 3.53 -8.55
N GLY A 115 -5.58 3.01 -9.36
CA GLY A 115 -5.26 2.16 -10.50
C GLY A 115 -4.82 0.75 -10.11
N GLY A 116 -5.07 0.34 -8.86
CA GLY A 116 -4.67 -0.95 -8.29
C GLY A 116 -5.19 -1.11 -6.87
N GLY A 117 -5.51 -2.35 -6.46
CA GLY A 117 -6.05 -2.67 -5.13
C GLY A 117 -7.58 -2.69 -5.10
N CYS A 118 -8.14 -2.73 -3.89
CA CYS A 118 -9.58 -2.76 -3.62
C CYS A 118 -10.02 -1.59 -2.73
N PHE A 119 -11.21 -1.04 -3.00
CA PHE A 119 -12.00 -0.36 -1.99
C PHE A 119 -12.75 -1.41 -1.16
N PHE A 120 -12.50 -1.47 0.14
CA PHE A 120 -13.06 -2.51 1.01
C PHE A 120 -13.95 -1.93 2.12
N GLY A 121 -15.10 -2.56 2.31
CA GLY A 121 -16.08 -2.18 3.32
C GLY A 121 -15.82 -2.76 4.71
N PRO A 122 -16.67 -2.41 5.70
CA PRO A 122 -16.57 -2.92 7.06
C PRO A 122 -16.65 -4.44 7.15
N GLU A 123 -17.49 -5.07 6.34
CA GLU A 123 -17.71 -6.52 6.35
C GLU A 123 -16.51 -7.30 5.80
N VAL A 124 -15.75 -6.71 4.87
CA VAL A 124 -14.48 -7.28 4.40
C VAL A 124 -13.47 -7.31 5.53
N THR A 125 -13.39 -6.22 6.30
CA THR A 125 -12.48 -6.10 7.46
C THR A 125 -12.85 -7.11 8.53
N GLU A 126 -14.13 -7.17 8.89
CA GLU A 126 -14.64 -8.11 9.88
C GLU A 126 -14.39 -9.57 9.48
N SER A 127 -14.78 -9.94 8.25
CA SER A 127 -14.58 -11.30 7.73
C SER A 127 -13.10 -11.70 7.71
N PHE A 128 -12.22 -10.77 7.33
CA PHE A 128 -10.78 -11.00 7.32
C PHE A 128 -10.24 -11.22 8.74
N LEU A 129 -10.63 -10.38 9.70
CA LEU A 129 -10.16 -10.49 11.08
C LEU A 129 -10.67 -11.79 11.72
N GLU A 130 -11.94 -12.13 11.54
CA GLU A 130 -12.54 -13.35 12.09
C GLU A 130 -11.92 -14.62 11.52
N SER A 131 -11.78 -14.71 10.20
CA SER A 131 -11.19 -15.89 9.53
C SER A 131 -9.75 -16.17 9.95
N HIS A 132 -9.03 -15.15 10.42
CA HIS A 132 -7.64 -15.26 10.87
C HIS A 132 -7.46 -15.07 12.39
N GLN A 133 -8.55 -15.01 13.16
CA GLN A 133 -8.55 -14.87 14.63
C GLN A 133 -7.82 -13.61 15.14
N LEU A 134 -7.86 -12.55 14.33
CA LEU A 134 -7.31 -11.23 14.60
C LEU A 134 -8.38 -10.31 15.19
N GLN A 135 -7.95 -9.19 15.75
CA GLN A 135 -8.80 -8.22 16.43
C GLN A 135 -8.78 -6.83 15.79
N LEU A 136 -7.65 -6.45 15.17
CA LEU A 136 -7.45 -5.10 14.65
C LEU A 136 -6.64 -5.13 13.36
N LEU A 137 -7.09 -4.36 12.38
CA LEU A 137 -6.34 -3.99 11.19
C LEU A 137 -5.72 -2.61 11.42
N ILE A 138 -4.39 -2.52 11.40
CA ILE A 138 -3.69 -1.22 11.38
C ILE A 138 -3.11 -1.02 9.98
N ARG A 139 -3.40 0.14 9.40
CA ARG A 139 -2.92 0.54 8.08
C ARG A 139 -2.37 1.96 8.04
N SER A 140 -1.79 2.33 6.90
CA SER A 140 -1.36 3.69 6.62
C SER A 140 -2.00 4.20 5.31
N HIS A 141 -1.24 4.75 4.37
CA HIS A 141 -1.62 4.96 2.98
C HIS A 141 -2.67 6.05 2.64
N GLN A 142 -3.42 6.55 3.62
CA GLN A 142 -4.28 7.73 3.50
C GLN A 142 -3.85 8.79 4.52
N CYS A 143 -3.85 10.07 4.13
CA CYS A 143 -3.59 11.16 5.07
C CYS A 143 -4.87 11.53 5.82
N LYS A 144 -4.74 11.84 7.10
CA LYS A 144 -5.80 12.15 8.04
C LYS A 144 -5.37 13.38 8.80
N ILE A 145 -6.32 14.29 9.03
CA ILE A 145 -6.05 15.62 9.61
C ILE A 145 -5.34 15.50 10.96
N ASP A 146 -5.81 14.57 11.79
CA ASP A 146 -5.27 14.34 13.14
C ASP A 146 -4.10 13.34 13.17
N GLY A 147 -3.61 12.89 12.02
CA GLY A 147 -2.57 11.87 11.93
C GLY A 147 -3.09 10.43 12.05
N TYR A 148 -4.34 10.24 12.47
CA TYR A 148 -4.97 8.92 12.55
C TYR A 148 -6.48 9.00 12.34
N GLU A 149 -7.11 7.86 12.08
CA GLU A 149 -8.57 7.72 12.03
C GLU A 149 -8.96 6.25 12.31
N TYR A 150 -10.05 6.05 13.03
CA TYR A 150 -10.69 4.74 13.17
C TYR A 150 -11.86 4.62 12.18
N ALA A 151 -11.97 3.45 11.55
CA ALA A 151 -13.02 3.08 10.63
C ALA A 151 -13.52 1.66 10.94
N HIS A 152 -14.63 1.28 10.30
CA HIS A 152 -15.19 -0.07 10.37
C HIS A 152 -15.45 -0.53 11.82
N ASN A 153 -16.12 0.32 12.61
CA ASN A 153 -16.42 0.08 14.03
C ASN A 153 -15.16 -0.15 14.89
N ASP A 154 -14.18 0.75 14.74
CA ASP A 154 -12.89 0.72 15.45
C ASP A 154 -12.00 -0.49 15.18
N LYS A 155 -12.32 -1.29 14.15
CA LYS A 155 -11.54 -2.47 13.72
C LYS A 155 -10.51 -2.17 12.62
N ASP A 156 -10.59 -1.00 11.97
CA ASP A 156 -9.58 -0.49 11.03
C ASP A 156 -9.03 0.83 11.56
N GLN A 157 -7.74 0.89 11.85
CA GLN A 157 -7.05 2.10 12.26
C GLN A 157 -6.05 2.54 11.19
N SER A 158 -6.27 3.72 10.63
CA SER A 158 -5.32 4.38 9.73
C SER A 158 -4.37 5.30 10.49
N LEU A 159 -3.06 5.18 10.24
CA LEU A 159 -2.00 6.02 10.81
C LEU A 159 -1.20 6.73 9.70
N ASN A 160 -0.87 8.01 9.89
CA ASN A 160 0.02 8.77 9.02
C ASN A 160 0.74 9.91 9.77
N SER A 161 1.69 10.55 9.08
CA SER A 161 2.45 11.67 9.63
C SER A 161 1.58 12.92 9.79
N PRO A 162 1.33 13.41 11.01
CA PRO A 162 0.39 14.51 11.29
C PRO A 162 0.81 15.86 10.69
N ASN A 163 2.09 16.02 10.33
CA ASN A 163 2.62 17.26 9.78
C ASN A 163 2.41 17.41 8.27
N TYR A 164 2.02 16.35 7.56
CA TYR A 164 1.88 16.39 6.10
C TYR A 164 0.77 17.35 5.63
N LEU A 165 -0.35 17.42 6.38
CA LEU A 165 -1.45 18.33 6.07
C LEU A 165 -1.22 19.73 6.66
N LYS A 166 -0.58 19.84 7.83
CA LYS A 166 -0.31 21.12 8.50
C LYS A 166 0.67 22.02 7.73
N SER A 167 1.71 21.47 7.10
CA SER A 167 2.62 22.26 6.26
C SER A 167 1.98 22.78 4.97
N ARG A 168 0.87 22.18 4.53
CA ARG A 168 0.15 22.57 3.29
C ARG A 168 -1.00 23.57 3.54
N HIS A 169 -1.53 23.66 4.76
CA HIS A 169 -2.50 24.70 5.14
C HIS A 169 -1.93 26.12 5.10
N HIS A 170 -0.61 26.29 5.20
CA HIS A 170 0.01 27.61 5.11
C HIS A 170 0.08 28.18 3.68
N TYR A 171 -0.23 27.39 2.64
CA TYR A 171 -0.02 27.81 1.25
C TYR A 171 -1.26 27.90 0.36
N GLU A 172 -2.38 27.20 0.60
CA GLU A 172 -3.51 27.21 -0.34
C GLU A 172 -4.89 26.94 0.31
N GLU A 173 -5.80 27.92 0.27
CA GLU A 173 -7.13 27.87 0.92
C GLU A 173 -8.28 27.24 0.09
N ASN A 174 -8.13 26.86 -1.19
CA ASN A 174 -9.32 26.65 -2.05
C ASN A 174 -9.34 25.43 -3.00
N LEU A 175 -8.84 24.25 -2.62
CA LEU A 175 -8.99 23.04 -3.45
C LEU A 175 -9.30 21.78 -2.63
N ASP A 176 -10.23 20.96 -3.14
CA ASP A 176 -10.74 19.71 -2.58
C ASP A 176 -9.62 18.82 -1.99
N GLN A 177 -9.71 18.58 -0.69
CA GLN A 177 -8.69 17.97 0.17
C GLN A 177 -8.44 16.50 -0.16
N THR A 178 -9.36 15.83 -0.86
CA THR A 178 -9.23 14.42 -1.26
C THR A 178 -8.18 14.19 -2.36
N THR A 179 -7.85 15.22 -3.15
CA THR A 179 -6.94 15.08 -4.30
C THR A 179 -5.46 15.22 -3.92
N LYS A 180 -5.14 15.75 -2.73
CA LYS A 180 -3.78 16.17 -2.35
C LYS A 180 -3.04 15.24 -1.37
N CYS A 181 -3.62 14.09 -1.02
CA CYS A 181 -2.90 13.04 -0.28
C CYS A 181 -1.94 12.23 -1.18
N TYR A 182 -2.00 12.45 -2.48
CA TYR A 182 -1.37 11.63 -3.53
C TYR A 182 -0.48 12.46 -4.45
N SER A 183 0.12 13.53 -3.93
CA SER A 183 1.05 14.41 -4.64
C SER A 183 2.42 14.47 -3.97
#